data_AF-A0A7X7FPT3-F1
#
_entry.id   AF-A0A7X7FPT3-F1
#
_cell.length_a   1.000
_cell.length_b   1.000
_cell.length_c   1.000
_cell.angle_alpha   90.00
_cell.angle_beta   90.00
_cell.angle_gamma   90.00
#
_symmetry.space_group_name_H-M   'P 1'
#
loop_
_entity.id
_entity.type
_entity.pdbx_description
1 polymer ?
#
loop_
_entity_poly.entity_id
_entity_poly.type
_entity_poly.pdbx_seq_one_letter_code
_entity_poly.pdbx_strand_id
1 'polypeptide(L)'
;MRFPASLLADICDANKALRREGLVTSTSGNVSGRDPATGLVAIKPSGVDYDHLSPEMLVVVDPEGNRVGGEGNPSVDLSHHLFLYRNLPEVNSVIHTHSNFA
;
A
#
# COMPACT_ATOMS: atom_id res chain seq x y z
N MET A 1 -7.19 4.21 17.17
CA MET A 1 -6.80 5.19 16.13
C MET A 1 -7.40 4.75 14.80
N ARG A 2 -7.85 5.67 13.95
CA ARG A 2 -8.44 5.35 12.64
C ARG A 2 -7.57 5.98 11.55
N PHE A 3 -7.23 5.22 10.52
CA PHE A 3 -6.49 5.71 9.37
C PHE A 3 -7.35 6.72 8.57
N PRO A 4 -6.80 7.85 8.08
CA PRO A 4 -7.57 8.86 7.35
C PRO A 4 -8.24 8.29 6.09
N ALA A 5 -9.55 8.51 5.93
CA ALA A 5 -10.31 7.98 4.80
C ALA A 5 -9.85 8.55 3.44
N SER A 6 -9.48 9.84 3.41
CA SER A 6 -8.91 10.47 2.21
C SER A 6 -7.60 9.80 1.78
N LEU A 7 -6.72 9.47 2.73
CA LEU A 7 -5.44 8.83 2.43
C LEU A 7 -5.63 7.38 1.94
N LEU A 8 -6.63 6.64 2.45
CA LEU A 8 -6.99 5.32 1.90
C LEU A 8 -7.47 5.43 0.45
N ALA A 9 -8.28 6.44 0.12
CA ALA A 9 -8.72 6.68 -1.24
C ALA A 9 -7.53 6.97 -2.17
N ASP A 10 -6.63 7.87 -1.76
CA ASP A 10 -5.43 8.22 -2.54
C ASP A 10 -4.53 7.00 -2.80
N ILE A 11 -4.30 6.15 -1.79
CA ILE A 11 -3.49 4.93 -1.91
C ILE A 11 -4.18 3.90 -2.82
N CYS A 12 -5.50 3.77 -2.74
CA CYS A 12 -6.28 2.87 -3.60
C CYS A 12 -6.19 3.32 -5.07
N ASP A 13 -6.37 4.62 -5.32
CA ASP A 13 -6.29 5.21 -6.65
C ASP A 13 -4.88 5.10 -7.24
N ALA A 14 -3.83 5.27 -6.43
CA ALA A 14 -2.45 5.06 -6.85
C ALA A 14 -2.17 3.60 -7.23
N ASN A 15 -2.73 2.63 -6.49
CA ASN A 15 -2.65 1.22 -6.89
C ASN A 15 -3.32 0.98 -8.24
N LYS A 16 -4.54 1.51 -8.45
CA LYS A 16 -5.25 1.39 -9.74
C LYS A 16 -4.50 2.08 -10.88
N ALA A 17 -3.83 3.20 -10.59
CA ALA A 17 -3.00 3.88 -11.57
C ALA A 17 -1.84 3.00 -12.07
N LEU A 18 -1.17 2.23 -11.20
CA LEU A 18 -0.14 1.28 -11.65
C LEU A 18 -0.63 0.34 -12.75
N ARG A 19 -1.85 -0.19 -12.59
CA ARG A 19 -2.46 -1.08 -13.58
C ARG A 19 -2.80 -0.33 -14.87
N ARG A 20 -3.43 0.84 -14.75
CA ARG A 20 -3.82 1.68 -15.89
C ARG A 20 -2.62 2.13 -16.73
N GLU A 21 -1.52 2.47 -16.10
CA GLU A 21 -0.28 2.92 -16.77
C GLU A 21 0.60 1.75 -17.25
N GLY A 22 0.16 0.50 -17.08
CA GLY A 22 0.90 -0.68 -17.55
C GLY A 22 2.20 -0.97 -16.79
N LEU A 23 2.31 -0.49 -15.55
CA LEU A 23 3.51 -0.64 -14.71
C LEU A 23 3.54 -1.96 -13.91
N VAL A 24 2.46 -2.75 -14.00
CA VAL A 24 2.29 -4.05 -13.32
C VAL A 24 1.53 -5.04 -14.20
N THR A 25 1.77 -6.33 -13.97
CA THR A 25 1.03 -7.44 -14.59
C THR A 25 0.25 -8.23 -13.53
N SER A 26 -0.97 -8.66 -13.86
CA SER A 26 -1.85 -9.39 -12.93
C SER A 26 -1.97 -8.67 -11.57
N THR A 27 -1.63 -9.34 -10.47
CA THR A 27 -1.71 -8.82 -9.10
C THR A 27 -0.35 -8.36 -8.53
N SER A 28 0.70 -8.33 -9.36
CA SER A 28 2.05 -7.88 -8.97
C SER A 28 2.09 -6.39 -8.65
N GLY A 29 3.15 -5.95 -7.97
CA GLY A 29 3.32 -4.57 -7.54
C GLY A 29 2.31 -4.14 -6.47
N ASN A 30 2.56 -2.97 -5.90
CA ASN A 30 1.70 -2.38 -4.88
C ASN A 30 2.11 -0.94 -4.59
N VAL A 31 1.17 -0.19 -4.01
CA VAL A 31 1.42 1.10 -3.37
C VAL A 31 1.07 0.97 -1.89
N SER A 32 1.89 1.57 -1.04
CA SER A 32 1.55 1.85 0.36
C SER A 32 1.69 3.34 0.66
N GLY A 33 1.01 3.77 1.73
CA GLY A 33 1.15 5.11 2.28
C GLY A 33 1.14 5.08 3.80
N ARG A 34 1.94 5.97 4.39
CA ARG A 34 2.04 6.16 5.84
C ARG A 34 1.31 7.43 6.25
N ASP A 35 0.50 7.34 7.28
CA ASP A 35 -0.02 8.50 7.99
C ASP A 35 1.08 9.08 8.89
N PRO A 36 1.64 10.28 8.62
CA PRO A 36 2.72 10.84 9.40
C PRO A 36 2.31 11.22 10.83
N ALA A 37 1.01 11.39 11.11
CA ALA A 37 0.53 11.74 12.44
C ALA A 37 0.52 10.53 13.39
N THR A 38 0.28 9.32 12.86
CA THR A 38 0.11 8.10 13.67
C THR A 38 1.16 7.04 13.41
N GLY A 39 1.91 7.13 12.30
CA GLY A 39 2.84 6.10 11.86
C GLY A 39 2.17 4.87 11.25
N LEU A 40 0.84 4.81 11.23
CA LEU A 40 0.10 3.71 10.60
C LEU A 40 0.39 3.67 9.09
N VAL A 41 0.40 2.46 8.52
CA VAL A 41 0.66 2.23 7.11
C VAL A 41 -0.50 1.48 6.48
N ALA A 42 -1.04 1.99 5.37
CA ALA A 42 -1.99 1.27 4.54
C ALA A 42 -1.28 0.73 3.29
N ILE A 43 -1.54 -0.54 2.93
CA ILE A 43 -0.93 -1.23 1.80
C ILE A 43 -1.96 -2.09 1.06
N LYS A 44 -1.75 -2.30 -0.24
CA LYS A 44 -2.55 -3.23 -1.06
C LYS A 44 -2.56 -4.64 -0.42
N PRO A 45 -3.73 -5.30 -0.34
CA PRO A 45 -3.80 -6.71 0.03
C PRO A 45 -3.18 -7.61 -1.03
N SER A 46 -2.60 -8.73 -0.60
CA SER A 46 -2.00 -9.73 -1.49
C SER A 46 -3.06 -10.45 -2.32
N GLY A 47 -2.76 -10.70 -3.60
CA GLY A 47 -3.60 -11.51 -4.49
C GLY A 47 -4.90 -10.85 -4.98
N VAL A 48 -5.14 -9.58 -4.65
CA VAL A 48 -6.34 -8.85 -5.10
C VAL A 48 -6.11 -8.19 -6.45
N ASP A 49 -7.07 -8.37 -7.36
CA ASP A 49 -7.13 -7.71 -8.66
C ASP A 49 -7.34 -6.19 -8.49
N TYR A 50 -6.61 -5.39 -9.27
CA TYR A 50 -6.69 -3.94 -9.24
C TYR A 50 -8.08 -3.41 -9.62
N ASP A 51 -8.79 -4.09 -10.54
CA ASP A 51 -10.11 -3.65 -11.00
C ASP A 51 -11.18 -3.79 -9.89
N HIS A 52 -10.95 -4.69 -8.93
CA HIS A 52 -11.84 -4.91 -7.80
C HIS A 52 -11.36 -4.24 -6.50
N LEU A 53 -10.19 -3.61 -6.51
CA LEU A 53 -9.64 -2.98 -5.32
C LEU A 53 -10.53 -1.81 -4.86
N SER A 54 -10.84 -1.75 -3.57
CA SER A 54 -11.52 -0.61 -2.96
C SER A 54 -10.73 -0.09 -1.74
N PRO A 55 -10.94 1.17 -1.31
CA PRO A 55 -10.24 1.73 -0.15
C PRO A 55 -10.42 0.90 1.12
N GLU A 56 -11.58 0.26 1.31
CA GLU A 56 -11.92 -0.56 2.47
C GLU A 56 -11.16 -1.90 2.49
N MET A 57 -10.68 -2.36 1.34
CA MET A 57 -9.88 -3.58 1.21
C MET A 57 -8.40 -3.37 1.54
N LEU A 58 -7.92 -2.12 1.64
CA LEU A 58 -6.54 -1.85 2.01
C LEU A 58 -6.26 -2.35 3.43
N VAL A 59 -5.12 -3.02 3.59
CA VAL A 59 -4.68 -3.52 4.89
C VAL A 59 -3.94 -2.41 5.62
N VAL A 60 -4.36 -2.11 6.84
CA VAL A 60 -3.71 -1.13 7.71
C VAL A 60 -2.89 -1.86 8.76
N VAL A 61 -1.63 -1.49 8.90
CA VAL A 61 -0.70 -2.03 9.91
C VAL A 61 -0.12 -0.92 10.78
N ASP A 62 0.32 -1.28 11.98
CA ASP A 62 1.17 -0.45 12.82
C ASP A 62 2.64 -0.45 12.32
N PRO A 63 3.54 0.39 12.88
CA PRO A 63 4.94 0.44 12.47
C PRO A 63 5.70 -0.88 12.66
N GLU A 64 5.23 -1.75 13.55
CA GLU A 64 5.78 -3.08 13.82
C GLU A 64 5.30 -4.12 12.78
N GLY A 65 4.25 -3.81 12.03
CA GLY A 65 3.67 -4.65 10.98
C GLY A 65 2.46 -5.47 11.42
N ASN A 66 1.91 -5.22 12.62
CA ASN A 66 0.70 -5.87 13.07
C ASN A 66 -0.52 -5.25 12.37
N ARG A 67 -1.42 -6.08 11.86
CA ARG A 67 -2.66 -5.61 11.24
C ARG A 67 -3.58 -4.98 12.29
N VAL A 68 -3.99 -3.74 12.04
CA VAL A 68 -4.92 -2.96 12.86
C VAL A 68 -6.20 -2.56 12.11
N GLY A 69 -6.27 -2.84 10.80
CA GLY A 69 -7.46 -2.60 9.98
C GLY A 69 -7.41 -3.28 8.61
N GLY A 70 -8.55 -3.32 7.91
CA GLY A 70 -8.72 -4.01 6.64
C GLY A 70 -8.84 -5.54 6.77
N GLU A 71 -9.13 -6.20 5.66
CA GLU A 71 -9.26 -7.66 5.57
C GLU A 71 -8.19 -8.27 4.66
N GLY A 72 -7.92 -9.57 4.85
CA GLY A 72 -6.93 -10.31 4.08
C GLY A 72 -5.50 -10.14 4.59
N ASN A 73 -4.55 -10.58 3.75
CA ASN A 73 -3.13 -10.50 4.03
C ASN A 73 -2.55 -9.24 3.38
N PRO A 74 -1.68 -8.48 4.07
CA PRO A 74 -0.96 -7.39 3.43
C PRO A 74 -0.07 -7.92 2.29
N SER A 75 0.36 -7.04 1.39
CA SER A 75 1.35 -7.40 0.37
C SER A 75 2.56 -8.11 1.00
N VAL A 76 3.12 -9.09 0.27
CA VAL A 76 4.36 -9.78 0.66
C VAL A 76 5.55 -8.82 0.78
N ASP A 77 5.46 -7.65 0.13
CA ASP A 77 6.48 -6.59 0.18
C ASP A 77 6.40 -5.70 1.42
N LEU A 78 5.46 -5.94 2.35
CA LEU A 78 5.24 -5.08 3.51
C LEU A 78 6.52 -4.79 4.31
N SER A 79 7.38 -5.80 4.51
CA SER A 79 8.63 -5.64 5.25
C SER A 79 9.58 -4.63 4.61
N HIS A 80 9.64 -4.57 3.28
CA HIS A 80 10.43 -3.58 2.55
C HIS A 80 9.89 -2.16 2.76
N HIS A 81 8.55 -2.00 2.69
CA HIS A 81 7.91 -0.70 2.87
C HIS A 81 8.11 -0.20 4.31
N LEU A 82 7.93 -1.06 5.32
CA LEU A 82 8.17 -0.71 6.73
C LEU A 82 9.64 -0.35 6.98
N PHE A 83 10.58 -1.06 6.36
CA PHE A 83 12.00 -0.73 6.46
C PHE A 83 12.28 0.70 5.95
N LEU A 84 11.74 1.07 4.79
CA LEU A 84 11.89 2.41 4.23
C LEU A 84 11.28 3.47 5.15
N TYR A 85 10.05 3.27 5.63
CA TYR A 85 9.41 4.23 6.53
C TYR A 85 10.16 4.42 7.86
N ARG A 86 10.79 3.37 8.40
CA ARG A 86 11.59 3.46 9.63
C ARG A 86 12.89 4.23 9.43
N ASN A 87 13.50 4.15 8.24
CA ASN A 87 14.82 4.72 7.97
C ASN A 87 14.78 6.05 7.20
N LEU A 88 13.67 6.37 6.55
CA LEU A 88 13.46 7.58 5.75
C LEU A 88 12.21 8.31 6.28
N PRO A 89 12.31 9.09 7.36
CA PRO A 89 11.16 9.74 8.00
C PRO A 89 10.45 10.76 7.10
N GLU A 90 11.10 11.26 6.05
CA GLU A 90 10.52 12.14 5.04
C GLU A 90 9.63 11.41 4.01
N VAL A 91 9.76 10.09 3.88
CA VAL A 91 9.00 9.28 2.92
C VAL A 91 7.66 8.87 3.52
N ASN A 92 6.56 9.18 2.82
CA ASN A 92 5.20 8.82 3.23
C ASN A 92 4.44 7.94 2.24
N SER A 93 5.08 7.58 1.11
CA SER A 93 4.52 6.60 0.18
C SER A 93 5.64 5.84 -0.52
N VAL A 94 5.39 4.56 -0.81
CA VAL A 94 6.29 3.68 -1.53
C VAL A 94 5.50 2.97 -2.62
N ILE A 95 6.05 2.96 -3.82
CA ILE A 95 5.46 2.35 -5.03
C ILE A 95 6.42 1.25 -5.51
N HIS A 96 5.92 0.02 -5.60
CA HIS A 96 6.64 -1.11 -6.16
C HIS A 96 6.01 -1.52 -7.50
N THR A 97 6.81 -1.49 -8.57
CA THR A 97 6.39 -1.78 -9.96
C THR A 97 7.09 -3.00 -10.52
N HIS A 98 6.45 -3.67 -11.48
CA HIS A 98 7.03 -4.77 -12.28
C HIS A 98 7.02 -4.36 -13.75
N SER A 99 7.66 -3.23 -14.04
CA SER A 99 7.70 -2.62 -15.38
C SER A 99 8.71 -3.31 -16.28
N ASN A 100 8.43 -3.40 -17.58
CA ASN A 100 9.25 -4.16 -18.54
C ASN A 100 10.68 -3.63 -18.77
N PHE A 101 10.98 -2.38 -18.40
CA PHE A 101 12.20 -1.69 -18.81
C PHE A 101 13.06 -1.15 -17.65
N ALA A 102 12.65 -1.36 -16.40
CA ALA A 102 13.33 -0.85 -15.21
C ALA A 102 14.01 -1.96 -14.40
#